data_AF-A0A939EIC1-F1
#
_entry.id   AF-A0A939EIC1-F1
#
_cell.length_a   1.000
_cell.length_b   1.000
_cell.length_c   1.000
_cell.angle_alpha   90.00
_cell.angle_beta   90.00
_cell.angle_gamma   90.00
#
_symmetry.space_group_name_H-M   'P 1'
#
loop_
_entity.id
_entity.type
_entity.pdbx_description
1 polymer ?
#
loop_
_entity_poly.entity_id
_entity_poly.type
_entity_poly.pdbx_seq_one_letter_code
_entity_poly.pdbx_strand_id
1 'polypeptide(L)' 'MVPDVSQWRSAAAYEYFEDSSVPDLCWEGLRRNSNYQREFAELKAEGRSPDEMDTLLRARWGISFRNKSGFDGSG' A
#
# COMPACT_ATOMS: atom_id res chain seq x y z
N MET A 1 2.38 -4.24 21.69
CA MET A 1 2.03 -2.87 22.11
C MET A 1 0.59 -2.64 21.68
N VAL A 2 -0.34 -2.48 22.62
CA VAL A 2 -1.74 -2.16 22.31
C VAL A 2 -1.80 -0.65 22.06
N PRO A 3 -2.33 -0.19 20.91
CA PRO A 3 -2.51 1.23 20.68
C PRO A 3 -3.51 1.79 21.70
N ASP A 4 -3.18 2.93 22.32
CA ASP A 4 -4.15 3.64 23.15
C ASP A 4 -5.27 4.16 22.25
N VAL A 5 -6.48 3.62 22.44
CA VAL A 5 -7.67 3.98 21.67
C VAL A 5 -8.58 4.95 22.44
N SER A 6 -8.15 5.41 23.62
CA SER A 6 -8.93 6.30 24.48
C SER A 6 -9.34 7.61 23.79
N GLN A 7 -8.57 8.02 22.77
CA GLN A 7 -8.80 9.24 21.98
C GLN A 7 -9.56 9.04 20.65
N TRP A 8 -10.19 7.88 20.43
CA TRP A 8 -10.81 7.54 19.14
C TRP A 8 -11.91 8.50 18.64
N ARG A 9 -12.46 9.37 19.50
CA ARG A 9 -13.44 10.42 19.14
C ARG A 9 -12.86 11.83 19.05
N SER A 10 -11.58 12.01 19.36
CA SER A 10 -10.92 13.32 19.28
C SER A 10 -10.46 13.58 17.85
N ALA A 11 -11.03 14.61 17.21
CA ALA A 11 -10.62 14.99 15.86
C ALA A 11 -9.13 15.39 15.79
N ALA A 12 -8.62 16.08 16.83
CA ALA A 12 -7.21 16.46 16.95
C ALA A 12 -6.27 15.23 17.03
N ALA A 13 -6.75 14.08 17.50
CA ALA A 13 -5.99 12.84 17.51
C ALA A 13 -5.83 12.20 16.12
N TYR A 14 -6.51 12.73 15.09
CA TYR A 14 -6.44 12.29 13.69
C TYR A 14 -6.14 13.45 12.74
N GLU A 15 -5.60 14.57 13.21
CA GLU A 15 -5.24 15.71 12.36
C GLU A 15 -4.17 15.30 11.31
N TYR A 16 -3.30 14.33 11.66
CA TYR A 16 -2.33 13.73 10.73
C TYR A 16 -2.97 12.87 9.62
N PHE A 17 -4.24 12.47 9.79
CA PHE A 17 -4.98 11.70 8.79
C PHE A 17 -5.48 12.60 7.64
N GLU A 18 -5.61 13.92 7.84
CA GLU A 18 -5.95 14.85 6.75
C GLU A 18 -4.82 15.00 5.72
N ASP A 19 -3.57 14.80 6.14
CA ASP A 19 -2.41 14.77 5.22
C ASP A 19 -2.26 13.41 4.52
N SER A 20 -2.86 12.35 5.08
CA SER A 20 -2.80 10.99 4.52
C SER A 20 -3.78 10.83 3.37
N SER A 21 -3.24 10.68 2.16
CA SER A 21 -4.07 10.47 0.98
C SER A 21 -4.85 9.16 1.09
N VAL A 22 -6.12 9.14 0.66
CA VAL A 22 -6.95 7.92 0.52
C VAL A 22 -6.19 6.70 -0.06
N PRO A 23 -5.31 6.84 -1.07
CA PRO A 23 -4.45 5.74 -1.53
C PRO A 23 -3.49 5.17 -0.47
N ASP A 24 -2.90 5.98 0.42
CA ASP A 24 -2.03 5.50 1.49
C ASP A 24 -2.80 4.65 2.50
N LEU A 25 -4.04 5.04 2.78
CA LEU A 25 -4.97 4.29 3.64
C LEU A 25 -5.40 2.96 3.04
N CYS A 26 -5.75 2.95 1.75
CA CYS A 26 -6.04 1.73 1.01
C CYS A 26 -4.82 0.78 1.01
N TRP A 27 -3.61 1.34 0.89
CA TRP A 27 -2.37 0.57 0.93
C TRP A 27 -2.05 0.00 2.32
N GLU A 28 -2.28 0.75 3.39
CA GLU A 28 -2.19 0.26 4.77
C GLU A 28 -3.15 -0.91 5.02
N GLY A 29 -4.40 -0.80 4.56
CA GLY A 29 -5.40 -1.87 4.66
C GLY A 29 -4.97 -3.13 3.90
N LEU A 30 -4.46 -2.97 2.69
CA LEU A 30 -4.04 -4.10 1.88
C LEU A 30 -2.81 -4.81 2.43
N ARG A 31 -1.80 -4.07 2.90
CA ARG A 31 -0.58 -4.65 3.47
C ARG A 31 -0.86 -5.52 4.68
N ARG A 32 -1.94 -5.24 5.43
CA ARG A 32 -2.36 -6.03 6.60
C ARG A 32 -3.23 -7.23 6.24
N ASN A 33 -3.63 -7.39 4.98
CA ASN A 33 -4.42 -8.53 4.52
C ASN A 33 -3.53 -9.77 4.34
N SER A 34 -3.83 -10.84 5.07
CA SER A 34 -3.05 -12.08 5.06
C SER A 34 -3.04 -12.78 3.70
N ASN A 35 -4.12 -12.64 2.91
CA ASN A 35 -4.16 -13.19 1.56
C ASN A 35 -3.22 -12.46 0.61
N TYR A 36 -3.18 -11.12 0.71
CA TYR A 36 -2.25 -10.31 -0.07
C TYR A 36 -0.80 -10.64 0.27
N GLN A 37 -0.47 -10.76 1.56
CA GLN A 37 0.88 -11.12 2.02
C GLN A 37 1.33 -12.48 1.49
N ARG A 38 0.44 -13.47 1.52
CA ARG A 38 0.73 -14.82 1.00
C ARG A 38 1.03 -14.79 -0.49
N GLU A 39 0.16 -14.15 -1.28
CA GLU A 39 0.38 -14.06 -2.73
C GLU A 39 1.64 -13.29 -3.11
N PHE A 40 1.90 -12.17 -2.43
CA PHE A 40 3.13 -11.42 -2.66
C PHE A 40 4.37 -12.28 -2.39
N ALA A 41 4.33 -13.11 -1.33
CA ALA A 41 5.42 -14.03 -1.01
C ALA A 41 5.54 -15.17 -2.05
N GLU A 42 4.43 -15.72 -2.54
CA GLU A 42 4.41 -16.75 -3.58
C GLU A 42 5.00 -16.22 -4.90
N LEU A 43 4.54 -15.06 -5.37
CA LEU A 43 5.04 -14.42 -6.58
C LEU A 43 6.53 -14.08 -6.48
N LYS A 44 6.98 -13.64 -5.30
CA LYS A 44 8.40 -13.38 -5.03
C LYS A 44 9.21 -14.67 -5.02
N ALA A 45 8.68 -15.76 -4.45
CA ALA A 45 9.34 -17.06 -4.42
C ALA A 45 9.44 -17.69 -5.81
N GLU A 46 8.47 -17.43 -6.68
CA GLU A 46 8.48 -17.86 -8.09
C GLU A 46 9.50 -17.08 -8.94
N GLY A 47 10.15 -16.05 -8.38
CA GLY A 47 11.18 -15.27 -9.07
C GLY A 47 10.60 -14.35 -10.15
N ARG A 48 9.33 -13.97 -10.02
CA ARG A 48 8.67 -13.04 -10.96
C ARG A 48 9.37 -11.70 -10.97
N SER A 49 9.45 -11.11 -12.15
CA SER A 49 9.93 -9.73 -12.27
C SER A 49 8.98 -8.79 -11.55
N PRO A 50 9.48 -7.69 -10.97
CA PRO A 50 8.64 -6.72 -10.25
C PRO A 50 7.51 -6.15 -11.10
N ASP A 51 7.69 -6.06 -12.42
CA ASP A 51 6.66 -5.63 -13.38
C ASP A 51 5.53 -6.67 -13.56
N GLU A 52 5.88 -7.97 -13.60
CA GLU A 52 4.89 -9.05 -13.64
C GLU A 52 4.11 -9.13 -12.32
N MET A 53 4.80 -8.98 -11.19
CA MET A 53 4.16 -8.94 -9.87
C MET A 53 3.19 -7.75 -9.75
N ASP A 54 3.61 -6.57 -10.20
CA ASP A 54 2.79 -5.35 -10.23
C ASP A 54 1.53 -5.56 -11.07
N THR A 55 1.65 -6.15 -12.27
CA THR A 55 0.51 -6.46 -13.15
C THR A 55 -0.48 -7.44 -12.50
N LEU A 56 0.01 -8.53 -11.91
CA LEU A 56 -0.84 -9.55 -11.29
C LEU A 56 -1.55 -9.01 -10.04
N LEU A 57 -0.83 -8.27 -9.20
CA LEU A 57 -1.40 -7.69 -7.98
C LEU A 57 -2.37 -6.54 -8.30
N ARG A 58 -2.12 -5.76 -9.35
CA ARG A 58 -3.07 -4.76 -9.89
C ARG A 58 -4.39 -5.40 -10.30
N ALA A 59 -4.32 -6.45 -11.12
CA ALA A 59 -5.51 -7.10 -11.66
C ALA A 59 -6.39 -7.68 -10.56
N ARG A 60 -5.77 -8.24 -9.50
CA ARG A 60 -6.49 -8.90 -8.41
C ARG A 60 -6.90 -7.96 -7.27
N TRP A 61 -6.06 -6.99 -6.91
CA TRP A 61 -6.25 -6.16 -5.72
C TRP A 61 -6.50 -4.67 -6.03
N GLY A 62 -6.48 -4.28 -7.31
CA GLY A 62 -6.79 -2.91 -7.74
C GLY A 62 -5.77 -1.86 -7.30
N ILE A 63 -4.55 -2.27 -6.93
CA ILE A 63 -3.52 -1.34 -6.43
C ILE A 63 -2.73 -0.70 -7.55
N SER A 64 -2.55 0.62 -7.49
CA SER A 64 -1.60 1.29 -8.37
C SER A 64 -0.31 1.61 -7.63
N PHE A 65 0.73 0.80 -7.81
CA PHE A 65 2.07 1.22 -7.40
C PHE A 65 2.47 2.43 -8.25
N ARG A 66 2.91 3.49 -7.60
CA ARG A 66 3.51 4.62 -8.31
C ARG A 66 4.85 4.13 -8.85
N ASN A 67 4.85 3.66 -10.10
CA ASN A 67 6.08 3.34 -10.78
C ASN A 67 6.87 4.65 -10.83
N LYS A 68 8.00 4.72 -10.11
CA LYS A 68 8.94 5.82 -10.30
C LYS A 68 9.60 5.59 -11.65
N SER A 69 8.86 5.85 -12.73
CA SER A 69 9.47 6.12 -14.02
C SER A 69 10.22 7.43 -13.84
N GLY A 70 11.50 7.29 -13.48
CA GLY A 70 12.47 8.36 -13.62
C GLY A 70 12.52 8.76 -15.09
N PHE A 71 11.74 9.76 -15.45
CA PHE A 71 12.04 10.60 -16.59
C PHE A 71 11.85 12.04 -16.13
N ASP A 72 12.79 12.48 -15.29
CA ASP A 72 13.17 13.89 -15.28
C ASP A 72 14.00 14.12 -16.55
N GLY A 73 13.29 14.35 -17.65
CA GLY A 73 13.86 14.94 -18.85
C GLY A 73 13.80 16.44 -18.70
N SER A 74 14.70 17.00 -17.88
CA SER A 74 15.03 18.42 -17.94
C SER A 74 15.60 18.73 -19.33
N GLY A 75 14.98 19.68 -20.04
CA GLY A 75 15.42 20.24 -21.33
C GLY A 75 14.88 21.65 -21.49
#